data_AF-A0A1I0CTE0-F1
#
_entry.id   AF-A0A1I0CTE0-F1
#
_cell.length_a   1.000
_cell.length_b   1.000
_cell.length_c   1.000
_cell.angle_alpha   90.00
_cell.angle_beta   90.00
_cell.angle_gamma   90.00
#
_symmetry.space_group_name_H-M   'P 1'
#
loop_
_entity.id
_entity.type
_entity.pdbx_description
1 polymer ?
#
loop_
_entity_poly.entity_id
_entity_poly.type
_entity_poly.pdbx_seq_one_letter_code
_entity_poly.pdbx_strand_id
1 'polypeptide(L)'
;MDGRTLLMGDWTPVVRDGIDVLRLAIFAGAAGYAASGQWGSAALLVALGSITLVARLVNLPRLYDLSLTLGMALQGFGETLGLYDEFVRFDDLVHFTLPMLTSPVVYIALARLDVVPDPRDETHLRHYVGIGVVTAALGIAVGALWELFEWRSDAWFGTQLSEDNDDTNGDLFRDTLGSLAGAALLVVWARFGWGSVRRIPGVNTHEEVSA
;
A
#
# COMPACT_ATOMS: atom_id res chain seq x y z
N MET A 1 9.25 0.27 -29.04
CA MET A 1 8.28 0.70 -28.02
C MET A 1 8.36 2.21 -27.93
N ASP A 2 7.23 2.91 -27.96
CA ASP A 2 7.21 4.36 -27.71
C ASP A 2 7.45 4.64 -26.21
N GLY A 3 7.95 5.83 -25.87
CA GLY A 3 8.27 6.24 -24.51
C GLY A 3 7.09 6.12 -23.54
N ARG A 4 5.86 6.36 -24.03
CA ARG A 4 4.64 6.15 -23.24
C ARG A 4 4.43 4.67 -22.88
N THR A 5 4.58 3.75 -23.82
CA THR A 5 4.47 2.29 -23.56
C THR A 5 5.59 1.81 -22.64
N LEU A 6 6.79 2.38 -22.77
CA LEU A 6 7.89 2.07 -21.87
C LEU A 6 7.55 2.47 -20.42
N LEU A 7 6.98 3.65 -20.21
CA LEU A 7 6.68 4.18 -18.86
C LEU A 7 5.36 3.66 -18.27
N MET A 8 4.32 3.55 -19.09
CA MET A 8 2.95 3.23 -18.65
C MET A 8 2.59 1.74 -18.77
N GLY A 9 3.41 0.95 -19.45
CA GLY A 9 3.27 -0.51 -19.48
C GLY A 9 2.68 -1.09 -20.77
N ASP A 10 1.94 -2.19 -20.59
CA ASP A 10 1.47 -3.16 -21.60
C ASP A 10 2.61 -3.95 -22.26
N TRP A 11 3.62 -4.33 -21.47
CA TRP A 11 4.76 -5.08 -22.00
C TRP A 11 4.40 -6.54 -22.31
N THR A 12 3.81 -7.25 -21.35
CA THR A 12 3.35 -8.65 -21.50
C THR A 12 2.13 -8.93 -20.62
N PRO A 13 1.40 -10.04 -20.83
CA PRO A 13 0.29 -10.44 -19.96
C PRO A 13 0.71 -10.72 -18.51
N VAL A 14 1.97 -11.10 -18.29
CA VAL A 14 2.49 -11.47 -16.96
C VAL A 14 3.12 -10.27 -16.26
N VAL A 15 4.04 -9.58 -16.94
CA VAL A 15 4.69 -8.34 -16.47
C VAL A 15 4.14 -7.20 -17.28
N ARG A 16 3.22 -6.43 -16.69
CA ARG A 16 2.50 -5.37 -17.39
C ARG A 16 3.32 -4.09 -17.47
N ASP A 17 4.15 -3.79 -16.47
CA ASP A 17 4.89 -2.53 -16.34
C ASP A 17 5.96 -2.56 -15.24
N GLY A 18 6.52 -1.39 -14.92
CA GLY A 18 7.45 -1.21 -13.79
C GLY A 18 6.89 -1.52 -12.40
N ILE A 19 5.57 -1.49 -12.18
CA ILE A 19 5.00 -1.90 -10.89
C ILE A 19 5.12 -3.41 -10.75
N ASP A 20 4.84 -4.16 -11.82
CA ASP A 20 5.05 -5.62 -11.83
C ASP A 20 6.56 -5.97 -11.72
N VAL A 21 7.48 -5.13 -12.20
CA VAL A 21 8.93 -5.28 -11.93
C VAL A 21 9.24 -5.12 -10.44
N LEU A 22 8.66 -4.11 -9.78
CA LEU A 22 8.86 -3.93 -8.34
C LEU A 22 8.33 -5.12 -7.54
N ARG A 23 7.18 -5.69 -7.93
CA ARG A 23 6.67 -6.94 -7.34
C ARG A 23 7.66 -8.10 -7.49
N LEU A 24 8.19 -8.28 -8.70
CA LEU A 24 9.19 -9.30 -8.97
C LEU A 24 10.46 -9.06 -8.15
N ALA A 25 10.87 -7.81 -7.93
CA ALA A 25 12.01 -7.47 -7.09
C ALA A 25 11.79 -7.92 -5.62
N ILE A 26 10.59 -7.72 -5.06
CA ILE A 26 10.24 -8.20 -3.72
C ILE A 26 10.42 -9.74 -3.63
N PHE A 27 9.84 -10.49 -4.58
CA PHE A 27 9.95 -11.95 -4.59
C PHE A 27 11.37 -12.46 -4.91
N ALA A 28 12.13 -11.74 -5.74
CA ALA A 28 13.52 -12.04 -6.00
C ALA A 28 14.37 -11.82 -4.73
N GLY A 29 14.11 -10.75 -3.98
CA GLY A 29 14.69 -10.52 -2.66
C GLY A 29 14.38 -11.67 -1.71
N ALA A 30 13.11 -12.09 -1.63
CA ALA A 30 12.71 -13.23 -0.81
C ALA A 30 13.48 -14.52 -1.17
N ALA A 31 13.62 -14.82 -2.46
CA ALA A 31 14.39 -15.98 -2.93
C ALA A 31 15.88 -15.85 -2.58
N GLY A 32 16.47 -14.65 -2.66
CA GLY A 32 17.84 -14.37 -2.26
C GLY A 32 18.08 -14.60 -0.76
N TYR A 33 17.18 -14.10 0.10
CA TYR A 33 17.25 -14.34 1.54
C TYR A 33 17.07 -15.83 1.87
N ALA A 34 16.14 -16.52 1.22
CA ALA A 34 15.95 -17.96 1.39
C ALA A 34 17.21 -18.76 1.00
N ALA A 35 17.82 -18.42 -0.13
CA ALA A 35 19.05 -19.06 -0.62
C ALA A 35 20.26 -18.83 0.31
N SER A 36 20.26 -17.74 1.08
CA SER A 36 21.28 -17.46 2.11
C SER A 36 20.93 -18.01 3.51
N GLY A 37 19.82 -18.74 3.65
CA GLY A 37 19.37 -19.34 4.92
C GLY A 37 18.62 -18.38 5.85
N GLN A 38 18.33 -17.16 5.41
CA GLN A 38 17.62 -16.13 6.17
C GLN A 38 16.10 -16.26 5.98
N TRP A 39 15.54 -17.32 6.56
CA TRP A 39 14.13 -17.69 6.36
C TRP A 39 13.12 -16.67 6.89
N GLY A 40 13.44 -15.93 7.96
CA GLY A 40 12.58 -14.87 8.49
C GLY A 40 12.37 -13.74 7.48
N SER A 41 13.47 -13.17 6.98
CA SER A 41 13.48 -12.16 5.93
C SER A 41 12.77 -12.62 4.65
N ALA A 42 13.01 -13.88 4.25
CA ALA A 42 12.32 -14.47 3.11
C ALA A 42 10.80 -14.57 3.33
N ALA A 43 10.36 -15.04 4.50
CA ALA A 43 8.95 -15.17 4.83
C ALA A 43 8.24 -13.81 4.86
N LEU A 44 8.88 -12.78 5.43
CA LEU A 44 8.36 -11.42 5.45
C LEU A 44 8.14 -10.88 4.03
N LEU A 45 9.15 -10.95 3.17
CA LEU A 45 9.04 -10.47 1.78
C LEU A 45 8.01 -11.27 0.97
N VAL A 46 7.86 -12.57 1.21
CA VAL A 46 6.77 -13.37 0.61
C VAL A 46 5.41 -12.88 1.09
N ALA A 47 5.23 -12.63 2.39
CA ALA A 47 3.97 -12.17 2.94
C ALA A 47 3.57 -10.80 2.36
N LEU A 48 4.47 -9.82 2.43
CA LEU A 48 4.24 -8.47 1.89
C LEU A 48 4.09 -8.47 0.36
N GLY A 49 4.91 -9.24 -0.34
CA GLY A 49 4.80 -9.45 -1.78
C GLY A 49 3.44 -10.04 -2.18
N SER A 50 2.91 -10.99 -1.39
CA SER A 50 1.61 -11.61 -1.64
C SER A 50 0.45 -10.62 -1.52
N ILE A 51 0.52 -9.65 -0.59
CA ILE A 51 -0.46 -8.56 -0.50
C ILE A 51 -0.52 -7.78 -1.83
N THR A 52 0.63 -7.50 -2.45
CA THR A 52 0.66 -6.81 -3.75
C THR A 52 0.05 -7.63 -4.90
N LEU A 53 0.10 -8.97 -4.82
CA LEU A 53 -0.54 -9.85 -5.78
C LEU A 53 -2.05 -9.92 -5.58
N VAL A 54 -2.52 -9.95 -4.33
CA VAL A 54 -3.95 -9.87 -4.01
C VAL A 54 -4.54 -8.55 -4.51
N ALA A 55 -3.86 -7.44 -4.27
CA ALA A 55 -4.30 -6.13 -4.76
C ALA A 55 -4.37 -6.03 -6.29
N ARG A 56 -3.59 -6.85 -7.00
CA ARG A 56 -3.67 -6.97 -8.46
C ARG A 56 -5.06 -7.41 -8.92
N LEU A 57 -5.74 -8.24 -8.13
CA LEU A 57 -7.10 -8.72 -8.42
C LEU A 57 -8.15 -7.62 -8.32
N VAL A 58 -7.88 -6.56 -7.53
CA VAL A 58 -8.76 -5.39 -7.35
C VAL A 58 -8.76 -4.48 -8.58
N ASN A 59 -7.74 -4.60 -9.46
CA ASN A 59 -7.54 -3.75 -10.63
C ASN A 59 -7.57 -2.25 -10.27
N LEU A 60 -6.71 -1.86 -9.33
CA LEU A 60 -6.57 -0.49 -8.83
C LEU A 60 -6.14 0.50 -9.94
N PRO A 61 -6.46 1.80 -9.79
CA PRO A 61 -5.79 2.84 -10.57
C PRO A 61 -4.27 2.74 -10.39
N ARG A 62 -3.51 3.09 -11.43
CA ARG A 62 -2.06 2.87 -11.48
C ARG A 62 -1.32 3.48 -10.28
N LEU A 63 -1.69 4.70 -9.90
CA LEU A 63 -1.05 5.38 -8.78
C LEU A 63 -1.25 4.63 -7.46
N TYR A 64 -2.47 4.17 -7.19
CA TYR A 64 -2.76 3.41 -5.97
C TYR A 64 -2.17 2.00 -5.98
N ASP A 65 -2.06 1.37 -7.16
CA ASP A 65 -1.32 0.11 -7.32
C ASP A 65 0.17 0.28 -6.99
N LEU A 66 0.75 1.38 -7.47
CA LEU A 66 2.12 1.77 -7.17
C LEU A 66 2.29 2.12 -5.69
N SER A 67 1.37 2.89 -5.09
CA SER A 67 1.39 3.27 -3.67
C SER A 67 1.46 2.05 -2.77
N LEU A 68 0.56 1.06 -2.96
CA LEU A 68 0.60 -0.17 -2.17
C LEU A 68 1.93 -0.91 -2.38
N THR A 69 2.34 -1.09 -3.64
CA THR A 69 3.55 -1.87 -3.95
C THR A 69 4.81 -1.22 -3.38
N LEU A 70 4.89 0.11 -3.41
CA LEU A 70 5.96 0.88 -2.76
C LEU A 70 5.90 0.76 -1.25
N GLY A 71 4.72 0.83 -0.63
CA GLY A 71 4.59 0.64 0.82
C GLY A 71 5.07 -0.74 1.27
N MET A 72 4.66 -1.81 0.57
CA MET A 72 5.10 -3.17 0.86
C MET A 72 6.61 -3.35 0.62
N ALA A 73 7.16 -2.71 -0.41
CA ALA A 73 8.60 -2.72 -0.66
C ALA A 73 9.38 -1.95 0.43
N LEU A 74 8.89 -0.78 0.85
CA LEU A 74 9.50 0.04 1.89
C LEU A 74 9.56 -0.73 3.22
N GLN A 75 8.44 -1.32 3.65
CA GLN A 75 8.38 -2.15 4.85
C GLN A 75 9.33 -3.35 4.74
N GLY A 76 9.19 -4.13 3.66
CA GLY A 76 9.88 -5.40 3.53
C GLY A 76 11.39 -5.24 3.36
N PHE A 77 11.84 -4.32 2.50
CA PHE A 77 13.26 -4.05 2.36
C PHE A 77 13.81 -3.21 3.51
N GLY A 78 12.99 -2.36 4.13
CA GLY A 78 13.35 -1.64 5.36
C GLY A 78 13.81 -2.60 6.45
N GLU A 79 12.97 -3.60 6.74
CA GLU A 79 13.27 -4.60 7.75
C GLU A 79 14.43 -5.51 7.33
N THR A 80 14.36 -6.07 6.12
CA THR A 80 15.36 -7.08 5.70
C THR A 80 16.76 -6.53 5.47
N LEU A 81 16.90 -5.22 5.25
CA LEU A 81 18.19 -4.54 5.14
C LEU A 81 18.64 -3.89 6.47
N GLY A 82 17.84 -3.98 7.54
CA GLY A 82 18.17 -3.37 8.84
C GLY A 82 18.08 -1.85 8.87
N LEU A 83 17.22 -1.25 8.03
CA LEU A 83 17.10 0.21 7.94
C LEU A 83 16.48 0.84 9.19
N TYR A 84 15.66 0.08 9.91
CA TYR A 84 15.11 0.47 11.21
C TYR A 84 16.21 0.73 12.24
N ASP A 85 17.26 -0.10 12.23
CA ASP A 85 18.42 0.05 13.11
C ASP A 85 19.39 1.15 12.63
N GLU A 86 19.55 1.31 11.31
CA GLU A 86 20.56 2.19 10.72
C GLU A 86 20.12 3.66 10.70
N PHE A 87 18.85 3.93 10.41
CA PHE A 87 18.35 5.28 10.17
C PHE A 87 17.43 5.76 11.28
N VAL A 88 17.85 6.81 11.98
CA VAL A 88 17.05 7.48 13.01
C VAL A 88 15.70 7.90 12.43
N ARG A 89 14.60 7.49 13.09
CA ARG A 89 13.20 7.74 12.69
C ARG A 89 12.79 7.10 11.36
N PHE A 90 13.48 6.06 10.93
CA PHE A 90 12.98 5.26 9.82
C PHE A 90 11.63 4.64 10.16
N ASP A 91 11.50 4.15 11.39
CA ASP A 91 10.26 3.64 11.93
C ASP A 91 9.11 4.67 11.85
N ASP A 92 9.32 5.87 12.43
CA ASP A 92 8.38 6.99 12.31
C ASP A 92 7.91 7.27 10.86
N LEU A 93 8.86 7.21 9.92
CA LEU A 93 8.60 7.46 8.51
C LEU A 93 7.70 6.37 7.92
N VAL A 94 7.94 5.11 8.28
CA VAL A 94 7.14 3.97 7.83
C VAL A 94 5.73 4.06 8.39
N HIS A 95 5.56 4.29 9.71
CA HIS A 95 4.25 4.43 10.33
C HIS A 95 3.46 5.62 9.79
N PHE A 96 4.11 6.69 9.36
CA PHE A 96 3.41 7.74 8.62
C PHE A 96 3.05 7.29 7.18
N THR A 97 3.99 6.68 6.48
CA THR A 97 3.88 6.45 5.03
C THR A 97 2.98 5.27 4.67
N LEU A 98 3.01 4.19 5.43
CA LEU A 98 2.27 2.97 5.13
C LEU A 98 0.75 3.20 5.17
N PRO A 99 0.16 3.79 6.22
CA PRO A 99 -1.28 4.10 6.23
C PRO A 99 -1.67 5.17 5.21
N MET A 100 -0.79 6.13 4.93
CA MET A 100 -1.00 7.12 3.85
C MET A 100 -1.16 6.44 2.48
N LEU A 101 -0.31 5.45 2.17
CA LEU A 101 -0.29 4.78 0.87
C LEU A 101 -1.32 3.65 0.77
N THR A 102 -1.65 2.98 1.88
CA THR A 102 -2.51 1.79 1.89
C THR A 102 -3.98 2.08 2.18
N SER A 103 -4.30 3.08 3.02
CA SER A 103 -5.70 3.37 3.36
C SER A 103 -6.59 3.70 2.14
N PRO A 104 -6.13 4.47 1.13
CA PRO A 104 -6.95 4.70 -0.06
C PRO A 104 -7.19 3.43 -0.88
N VAL A 105 -6.22 2.52 -0.87
CA VAL A 105 -6.30 1.23 -1.57
C VAL A 105 -7.37 0.35 -0.95
N VAL A 106 -7.43 0.30 0.39
CA VAL A 106 -8.48 -0.43 1.11
C VAL A 106 -9.85 0.18 0.82
N TYR A 107 -9.97 1.52 0.83
CA TYR A 107 -11.23 2.18 0.46
C TYR A 107 -11.68 1.79 -0.96
N ILE A 108 -10.78 1.88 -1.95
CA ILE A 108 -11.08 1.53 -3.34
C ILE A 108 -11.48 0.06 -3.45
N ALA A 109 -10.80 -0.84 -2.74
CA ALA A 109 -11.16 -2.26 -2.71
C ALA A 109 -12.59 -2.48 -2.17
N LEU A 110 -12.97 -1.77 -1.09
CA LEU A 110 -14.34 -1.81 -0.58
C LEU A 110 -15.35 -1.22 -1.57
N ALA A 111 -14.99 -0.16 -2.28
CA ALA A 111 -15.82 0.42 -3.34
C ALA A 111 -16.03 -0.58 -4.49
N ARG A 112 -15.02 -1.39 -4.84
CA ARG A 112 -15.18 -2.47 -5.84
C ARG A 112 -16.17 -3.56 -5.43
N LEU A 113 -16.38 -3.71 -4.13
CA LEU A 113 -17.28 -4.68 -3.53
C LEU A 113 -18.65 -4.05 -3.22
N ASP A 114 -18.91 -2.83 -3.67
CA ASP A 114 -20.14 -2.05 -3.42
C ASP A 114 -20.44 -1.86 -1.91
N VAL A 115 -19.41 -1.93 -1.05
CA VAL A 115 -19.54 -1.72 0.41
C VAL A 115 -19.58 -0.23 0.76
N VAL A 116 -18.87 0.59 -0.03
CA VAL A 116 -18.82 2.05 0.09
C VAL A 116 -19.02 2.69 -1.30
N PRO A 117 -19.42 3.97 -1.41
CA PRO A 117 -19.59 4.63 -2.70
C PRO A 117 -18.31 4.63 -3.54
N ASP A 118 -18.43 4.50 -4.86
CA ASP A 118 -17.28 4.65 -5.75
C ASP A 118 -16.94 6.14 -5.87
N PRO A 119 -15.66 6.55 -5.73
CA PRO A 119 -15.23 7.92 -5.99
C PRO A 119 -15.58 8.48 -7.38
N ARG A 120 -15.96 7.63 -8.34
CA ARG A 120 -16.48 8.00 -9.67
C ARG A 120 -17.93 8.44 -9.69
N ASP A 121 -18.71 8.05 -8.71
CA ASP A 121 -20.14 8.36 -8.70
C ASP A 121 -20.35 9.87 -8.54
N GLU A 122 -21.57 10.35 -8.76
CA GLU A 122 -21.89 11.76 -8.50
C GLU A 122 -21.66 12.10 -7.03
N THR A 123 -20.54 12.79 -6.77
CA THR A 123 -20.08 13.11 -5.43
C THR A 123 -20.42 14.56 -5.07
N HIS A 124 -20.97 14.72 -3.86
CA HIS A 124 -21.22 16.03 -3.24
C HIS A 124 -20.43 16.14 -1.94
N LEU A 125 -20.46 17.31 -1.30
CA LEU A 125 -19.70 17.59 -0.07
C LEU A 125 -19.81 16.48 0.99
N ARG A 126 -21.02 15.99 1.27
CA ARG A 126 -21.25 14.91 2.24
C ARG A 126 -20.57 13.58 1.86
N HIS A 127 -20.47 13.27 0.57
CA HIS A 127 -19.79 12.08 0.08
C HIS A 127 -18.28 12.22 0.25
N TYR A 128 -17.71 13.40 -0.04
CA TYR A 128 -16.28 13.66 0.23
C TYR A 128 -15.92 13.55 1.72
N VAL A 129 -16.77 14.07 2.61
CA VAL A 129 -16.58 13.89 4.06
C VAL A 129 -16.63 12.41 4.42
N GLY A 130 -17.60 11.65 3.89
CA GLY A 130 -17.69 10.20 4.11
C GLY A 130 -16.47 9.43 3.62
N ILE A 131 -15.99 9.71 2.39
CA ILE A 131 -14.76 9.13 1.84
C ILE A 131 -13.59 9.42 2.78
N GLY A 132 -13.42 10.67 3.21
CA GLY A 132 -12.33 11.08 4.09
C GLY A 132 -12.36 10.36 5.45
N VAL A 133 -13.51 10.36 6.12
CA VAL A 133 -13.66 9.74 7.44
C VAL A 133 -13.43 8.23 7.39
N VAL A 134 -14.04 7.54 6.41
CA VAL A 134 -13.88 6.08 6.28
C VAL A 134 -12.44 5.73 5.91
N THR A 135 -11.81 6.46 4.99
CA THR A 135 -10.42 6.20 4.61
C THR A 135 -9.47 6.40 5.78
N ALA A 136 -9.65 7.48 6.56
CA ALA A 136 -8.84 7.72 7.75
C ALA A 136 -9.02 6.60 8.79
N ALA A 137 -10.26 6.17 9.04
CA ALA A 137 -10.54 5.07 9.96
C ALA A 137 -9.91 3.73 9.50
N LEU A 138 -9.92 3.45 8.19
CA LEU A 138 -9.29 2.26 7.62
C LEU A 138 -7.76 2.28 7.83
N GLY A 139 -7.11 3.42 7.61
CA GLY A 139 -5.67 3.54 7.83
C GLY A 139 -5.28 3.39 9.30
N ILE A 140 -6.04 4.00 10.22
CA ILE A 140 -5.85 3.84 11.67
C ILE A 140 -6.01 2.38 12.07
N ALA A 141 -7.00 1.69 11.50
CA ALA A 141 -7.20 0.26 11.74
C ALA A 141 -6.04 -0.59 11.19
N VAL A 142 -5.48 -0.24 10.04
CA VAL A 142 -4.28 -0.91 9.50
C VAL A 142 -3.09 -0.74 10.42
N GLY A 143 -2.83 0.47 10.91
CA GLY A 143 -1.78 0.74 11.90
C GLY A 143 -1.97 -0.06 13.19
N ALA A 144 -3.18 -0.02 13.76
CA ALA A 144 -3.50 -0.81 14.95
C ALA A 144 -3.38 -2.33 14.74
N LEU A 145 -3.66 -2.84 13.54
CA LEU A 145 -3.45 -4.25 13.23
C LEU A 145 -1.96 -4.60 13.11
N TRP A 146 -1.12 -3.64 12.72
CA TRP A 146 0.32 -3.80 12.67
C TRP A 146 0.92 -3.88 14.08
N GLU A 147 0.57 -2.97 14.99
CA GLU A 147 0.98 -3.03 16.41
C GLU A 147 0.58 -4.37 17.07
N LEU A 148 -0.63 -4.85 16.78
CA LEU A 148 -1.09 -6.15 17.27
C LEU A 148 -0.27 -7.31 16.68
N PHE A 149 0.19 -7.16 15.43
CA PHE A 149 1.07 -8.14 14.81
C PHE A 149 2.44 -8.14 15.48
N GLU A 150 3.05 -6.97 15.73
CA GLU A 150 4.37 -6.84 16.37
C GLU A 150 4.36 -7.42 17.78
N TRP A 151 3.38 -7.01 18.60
CA TRP A 151 3.20 -7.57 19.93
C TRP A 151 3.06 -9.10 19.91
N ARG A 152 2.35 -9.64 18.89
CA ARG A 152 2.12 -11.07 18.80
C ARG A 152 3.29 -11.83 18.19
N SER A 153 4.01 -11.23 17.27
CA SER A 153 5.17 -11.84 16.61
C SER A 153 6.30 -12.06 17.61
N ASP A 154 6.47 -11.18 18.59
CA ASP A 154 7.48 -11.36 19.64
C ASP A 154 7.24 -12.65 20.42
N ALA A 155 5.97 -12.92 20.74
CA ALA A 155 5.59 -14.13 21.46
C ALA A 155 5.57 -15.40 20.60
N TRP A 156 5.35 -15.32 19.28
CA TRP A 156 5.24 -16.50 18.40
C TRP A 156 6.53 -16.86 17.68
N PHE A 157 7.28 -15.86 17.27
CA PHE A 157 8.44 -15.98 16.41
C PHE A 157 9.73 -15.52 17.09
N GLY A 158 9.64 -14.98 18.32
CA GLY A 158 10.81 -14.48 19.04
C GLY A 158 11.39 -13.23 18.39
N THR A 159 10.55 -12.45 17.70
CA THR A 159 10.93 -11.10 17.23
C THR A 159 11.08 -10.14 18.42
N GLN A 160 11.54 -8.92 18.14
CA GLN A 160 11.63 -7.83 19.10
C GLN A 160 11.09 -6.56 18.42
N LEU A 161 9.86 -6.65 17.91
CA LEU A 161 9.22 -5.54 17.20
C LEU A 161 8.42 -4.64 18.14
N SER A 162 7.87 -5.17 19.24
CA SER A 162 7.15 -4.36 20.22
C SER A 162 8.12 -3.89 21.31
N GLU A 163 8.66 -2.69 21.17
CA GLU A 163 9.69 -2.17 22.07
C GLU A 163 9.12 -1.77 23.44
N ASP A 164 8.29 -0.72 23.46
CA ASP A 164 7.63 -0.23 24.66
C ASP A 164 6.31 0.52 24.39
N ASN A 165 5.71 1.07 25.43
CA ASN A 165 4.42 1.75 25.32
C ASN A 165 4.53 3.14 24.67
N ASP A 166 5.66 3.84 24.78
CA ASP A 166 5.84 5.13 24.13
C ASP A 166 5.99 4.96 22.62
N ASP A 167 6.71 3.92 22.21
CA ASP A 167 6.89 3.46 20.83
C ASP A 167 5.53 3.17 20.16
N THR A 168 4.82 2.13 20.61
CA THR A 168 3.49 1.75 20.09
C THR A 168 2.49 2.92 20.06
N ASN A 169 2.45 3.78 21.08
CA ASN A 169 1.52 4.93 21.06
C ASN A 169 1.98 6.02 20.09
N GLY A 170 3.29 6.22 19.94
CA GLY A 170 3.87 7.10 18.94
C GLY A 170 3.53 6.63 17.53
N ASP A 171 3.55 5.33 17.31
CA ASP A 171 3.34 4.72 16.00
C ASP A 171 1.88 4.77 15.59
N LEU A 172 0.96 4.44 16.50
CA LEU A 172 -0.48 4.69 16.29
C LEU A 172 -0.78 6.16 16.01
N PHE A 173 -0.04 7.09 16.63
CA PHE A 173 -0.20 8.51 16.35
C PHE A 173 0.29 8.88 14.94
N ARG A 174 1.44 8.37 14.52
CA ARG A 174 1.97 8.58 13.15
C ARG A 174 1.10 7.91 12.10
N ASP A 175 0.59 6.72 12.39
CA ASP A 175 -0.37 6.02 11.56
C ASP A 175 -1.63 6.83 11.37
N THR A 176 -2.13 7.47 12.43
CA THR A 176 -3.28 8.37 12.37
C THR A 176 -3.00 9.55 11.45
N LEU A 177 -1.84 10.20 11.57
CA LEU A 177 -1.47 11.32 10.70
C LEU A 177 -1.33 10.89 9.24
N GLY A 178 -0.68 9.74 8.99
CA GLY A 178 -0.55 9.13 7.68
C GLY A 178 -1.91 8.83 7.04
N SER A 179 -2.81 8.25 7.83
CA SER A 179 -4.18 7.92 7.42
C SER A 179 -5.00 9.15 7.04
N LEU A 180 -4.87 10.24 7.80
CA LEU A 180 -5.50 11.52 7.48
C LEU A 180 -4.95 12.11 6.18
N ALA A 181 -3.64 12.00 5.93
CA ALA A 181 -3.03 12.43 4.69
C ALA A 181 -3.51 11.58 3.50
N GLY A 182 -3.54 10.26 3.63
CA GLY A 182 -4.06 9.34 2.61
C GLY A 182 -5.54 9.62 2.29
N ALA A 183 -6.36 9.84 3.32
CA ALA A 183 -7.75 10.23 3.18
C ALA A 183 -7.92 11.56 2.41
N ALA A 184 -7.14 12.58 2.75
CA ALA A 184 -7.16 13.86 2.05
C ALA A 184 -6.78 13.69 0.57
N LEU A 185 -5.74 12.91 0.27
CA LEU A 185 -5.32 12.62 -1.11
C LEU A 185 -6.40 11.90 -1.91
N LEU A 186 -7.11 10.93 -1.31
CA LEU A 186 -8.23 10.26 -1.97
C LEU A 186 -9.42 11.18 -2.20
N VAL A 187 -9.74 12.07 -1.25
CA VAL A 187 -10.80 13.08 -1.44
C VAL A 187 -10.45 14.03 -2.58
N VAL A 188 -9.19 14.47 -2.66
CA VAL A 188 -8.70 15.30 -3.77
C VAL A 188 -8.81 14.54 -5.09
N TRP A 189 -8.39 13.28 -5.13
CA TRP A 189 -8.51 12.40 -6.30
C TRP A 189 -9.97 12.26 -6.77
N ALA A 190 -10.90 12.02 -5.85
CA ALA A 190 -12.33 11.94 -6.11
C ALA A 190 -12.87 13.26 -6.68
N ARG A 191 -12.46 14.40 -6.08
CA ARG A 191 -12.92 15.73 -6.49
C ARG A 191 -12.49 16.10 -7.91
N PHE A 192 -11.33 15.63 -8.37
CA PHE A 192 -10.87 15.83 -9.74
C PHE A 192 -11.50 14.84 -10.74
N GLY A 193 -12.39 13.94 -10.30
CA GLY A 193 -13.08 13.00 -11.18
C GLY A 193 -12.17 11.92 -11.76
N TRP A 194 -10.96 11.75 -11.25
CA TRP A 194 -10.01 10.75 -11.74
C TRP A 194 -10.48 9.31 -11.49
N GLY A 195 -11.36 9.13 -10.49
CA GLY A 195 -12.16 7.92 -10.33
C GLY A 195 -11.38 6.64 -10.04
N SER A 196 -12.07 5.50 -9.97
CA SER A 196 -11.48 4.18 -9.73
C SER A 196 -11.02 3.49 -11.03
N VAL A 197 -10.29 4.19 -11.92
CA VAL A 197 -9.46 3.62 -13.02
C VAL A 197 -9.33 2.08 -13.06
N ARG A 198 -10.14 1.29 -13.79
CA ARG A 198 -9.87 -0.16 -13.87
C ARG A 198 -8.75 -0.38 -14.86
N ARG A 199 -7.65 -0.96 -14.40
CA ARG A 199 -6.55 -1.35 -15.27
C ARG A 199 -6.84 -2.71 -15.92
N ILE A 200 -7.28 -2.71 -17.17
CA ILE A 200 -7.59 -3.94 -17.93
C ILE A 200 -6.42 -4.25 -18.88
N PRO A 201 -5.71 -5.38 -18.73
CA PRO A 201 -4.61 -5.74 -19.62
C PRO A 201 -5.05 -5.81 -21.09
N GLY A 202 -4.28 -5.19 -21.98
CA GLY A 202 -4.56 -5.20 -23.43
C GLY A 202 -5.68 -4.26 -23.88
N VAL A 203 -6.35 -3.58 -22.94
CA VAL A 203 -7.27 -2.47 -23.24
C VAL A 203 -6.61 -1.21 -22.72
N ASN A 204 -6.13 -0.36 -23.63
CA ASN A 204 -5.76 1.01 -23.31
C ASN A 204 -7.03 1.81 -23.02
N THR A 205 -7.72 1.52 -21.92
CA THR A 205 -8.71 2.47 -21.37
C THR A 205 -7.89 3.66 -20.91
N HIS A 206 -7.80 4.67 -21.79
CA HIS A 206 -7.23 5.94 -21.41
C HIS A 206 -7.95 6.41 -20.13
N GLU A 207 -7.20 7.04 -19.22
CA GLU A 207 -7.80 7.96 -18.26
C GLU A 207 -8.37 9.12 -19.09
N GLU A 208 -9.53 8.92 -19.73
CA GLU A 208 -10.30 10.03 -20.29
C GLU A 208 -10.85 10.81 -19.11
N VAL A 209 -10.00 11.66 -18.54
CA VAL A 209 -10.44 12.75 -17.69
C VAL A 209 -11.07 13.76 -18.64
N SER A 210 -12.37 13.62 -18.90
CA SER A 210 -13.14 14.73 -19.45
C SER A 210 -13.13 15.83 -18.39
N ALA A 211 -12.28 16.83 -18.60
CA ALA A 211 -12.23 18.06 -17.80
C ALA A 211 -13.55 18.83 -17.87
#